data_AF-A0A2P2KRK4-F1
#
_entry.id   AF-A0A2P2KRK4-F1
#
_cell.length_a   1.000
_cell.length_b   1.000
_cell.length_c   1.000
_cell.angle_alpha   90.00
_cell.angle_beta   90.00
_cell.angle_gamma   90.00
#
_symmetry.space_group_name_H-M   'P 1'
#
loop_
_entity.id
_entity.type
_entity.pdbx_description
1 polymer ?
#
loop_
_entity_poly.entity_id
_entity_poly.type
_entity_poly.pdbx_seq_one_letter_code
_entity_poly.pdbx_strand_id
1 'polypeptide(L)'
;MGRGEAKNGAAIQAELSRQNGNSYFSKNRFGAAIDAYTEAITLCPNVAVYWTNRALCHRKRNDWAKVEEDCRRAVQLDLDSVKGHYMLGLALLERKEYTEGIKELEKVGLMLMPF
;
A
#
# COMPACT_ATOMS: atom_id res chain seq x y z
N MET A 1 5.06 -17.32 -29.17
CA MET A 1 4.93 -15.87 -28.89
C MET A 1 4.00 -15.51 -27.72
N GLY A 2 3.50 -16.43 -26.87
CA GLY A 2 2.34 -16.11 -25.99
C GLY A 2 2.57 -15.69 -24.52
N ARG A 3 3.80 -15.64 -23.97
CA ARG A 3 4.01 -15.31 -22.53
C ARG A 3 4.28 -13.83 -22.24
N GLY A 4 4.76 -13.07 -23.22
CA GLY A 4 5.07 -11.63 -23.04
C GLY A 4 3.84 -10.75 -23.11
N GLU A 5 2.93 -11.03 -24.06
CA GLU A 5 1.73 -10.23 -24.31
C GLU A 5 0.70 -10.34 -23.18
N ALA A 6 0.48 -11.54 -22.64
CA ALA A 6 -0.43 -11.76 -21.51
C ALA A 6 0.05 -11.08 -20.22
N LYS A 7 1.37 -11.07 -19.95
CA LYS A 7 1.95 -10.33 -18.82
C LYS A 7 1.78 -8.82 -18.99
N ASN A 8 1.90 -8.33 -20.22
CA ASN A 8 1.72 -6.90 -20.51
C ASN A 8 0.25 -6.49 -20.33
N GLY A 9 -0.70 -7.32 -20.78
CA GLY A 9 -2.14 -7.09 -20.58
C GLY A 9 -2.53 -7.06 -19.09
N ALA A 10 -2.02 -8.00 -18.29
CA ALA A 10 -2.28 -8.03 -16.85
C ALA A 10 -1.72 -6.79 -16.12
N ALA A 11 -0.53 -6.32 -16.50
CA ALA A 11 0.06 -5.11 -15.92
C ALA A 11 -0.71 -3.84 -16.30
N ILE A 12 -1.16 -3.73 -17.56
CA ILE A 12 -2.02 -2.62 -18.01
C ILE A 12 -3.34 -2.63 -17.24
N GLN A 13 -3.96 -3.79 -17.09
CA GLN A 13 -5.21 -3.92 -16.34
C GLN A 13 -5.01 -3.59 -14.86
N ALA A 14 -3.92 -4.05 -14.23
CA ALA A 14 -3.62 -3.73 -12.84
C ALA A 14 -3.46 -2.22 -12.62
N GLU A 15 -2.81 -1.55 -13.57
CA GLU A 15 -2.63 -0.10 -13.54
C GLU A 15 -3.95 0.65 -13.74
N LEU A 16 -4.83 0.17 -14.61
CA LEU A 16 -6.19 0.70 -14.75
C LEU A 16 -6.99 0.53 -13.45
N SER A 17 -6.93 -0.64 -12.82
CA SER A 17 -7.58 -0.90 -11.53
C SER A 17 -7.02 0.00 -10.43
N ARG A 18 -5.70 0.29 -10.42
CA ARG A 18 -5.10 1.30 -9.53
C ARG A 18 -5.69 2.69 -9.78
N GLN A 19 -5.82 3.12 -11.04
CA GLN A 19 -6.39 4.43 -11.38
C GLN A 19 -7.87 4.53 -10.98
N ASN A 20 -8.64 3.46 -11.17
CA ASN A 20 -10.01 3.36 -10.68
C ASN A 20 -10.06 3.47 -9.15
N GLY A 21 -9.17 2.76 -8.45
CA GLY A 21 -9.02 2.85 -7.00
C GLY A 21 -8.75 4.29 -6.54
N ASN A 22 -7.85 5.01 -7.21
CA ASN A 22 -7.56 6.42 -6.92
C ASN A 22 -8.80 7.30 -7.12
N SER A 23 -9.56 7.07 -8.20
CA SER A 23 -10.79 7.81 -8.50
C SER A 23 -11.89 7.55 -7.47
N TYR A 24 -12.04 6.31 -6.99
CA TYR A 24 -12.96 6.00 -5.89
C TYR A 24 -12.50 6.60 -4.57
N PHE A 25 -11.19 6.60 -4.30
CA PHE A 25 -10.62 7.18 -3.09
C PHE A 25 -10.88 8.70 -3.02
N SER A 26 -10.66 9.43 -4.12
CA SER A 26 -10.91 10.89 -4.16
C SER A 26 -12.39 11.23 -3.97
N LYS A 27 -13.29 10.31 -4.31
CA LYS A 27 -14.75 10.40 -4.08
C LYS A 27 -15.18 9.87 -2.71
N ASN A 28 -14.25 9.59 -1.80
CA ASN A 28 -14.50 8.98 -0.48
C ASN A 28 -15.23 7.62 -0.52
N ARG A 29 -15.22 6.93 -1.67
CA ARG A 29 -15.82 5.60 -1.84
C ARG A 29 -14.80 4.51 -1.48
N PHE A 30 -14.43 4.45 -0.21
CA PHE A 30 -13.32 3.60 0.25
C PHE A 30 -13.53 2.09 0.01
N GLY A 31 -14.76 1.58 0.08
CA GLY A 31 -15.06 0.18 -0.25
C GLY A 31 -14.70 -0.17 -1.70
N ALA A 32 -15.24 0.60 -2.64
CA ALA A 32 -14.95 0.42 -4.07
C ALA A 32 -13.47 0.65 -4.40
N ALA A 33 -12.80 1.56 -3.69
CA ALA A 33 -11.36 1.75 -3.83
C ALA A 33 -10.57 0.50 -3.39
N ILE A 34 -10.94 -0.12 -2.26
CA ILE A 34 -10.34 -1.36 -1.77
C ILE A 34 -10.50 -2.49 -2.78
N ASP A 35 -11.70 -2.63 -3.36
CA ASP A 35 -11.97 -3.68 -4.36
C ASP A 35 -11.09 -3.49 -5.61
N ALA A 36 -10.99 -2.25 -6.10
CA ALA A 36 -10.15 -1.92 -7.25
C ALA A 36 -8.65 -2.14 -6.99
N TYR A 37 -8.14 -1.75 -5.81
CA TYR A 37 -6.73 -2.06 -5.47
C TYR A 37 -6.51 -3.55 -5.25
N THR A 38 -7.51 -4.29 -4.76
CA THR A 38 -7.42 -5.75 -4.59
C THR A 38 -7.35 -6.47 -5.94
N GLU A 39 -8.10 -5.99 -6.94
CA GLU A 39 -7.94 -6.46 -8.33
C GLU A 39 -6.52 -6.18 -8.84
N ALA A 40 -6.01 -4.96 -8.65
CA ALA A 40 -4.64 -4.61 -9.05
C ALA A 40 -3.57 -5.51 -8.40
N ILE A 41 -3.73 -5.80 -7.10
CA ILE A 41 -2.87 -6.71 -6.34
C ILE A 41 -2.98 -8.15 -6.87
N THR A 42 -4.18 -8.61 -7.19
CA THR A 42 -4.41 -9.98 -7.70
C THR A 42 -3.71 -10.18 -9.04
N LEU A 43 -3.73 -9.15 -9.90
CA LEU A 43 -3.08 -9.17 -11.20
C LEU A 43 -1.55 -8.99 -11.09
N CYS A 44 -1.10 -8.13 -10.19
CA CYS A 44 0.31 -7.77 -10.02
C CYS A 44 0.64 -7.59 -8.52
N PRO A 45 0.93 -8.68 -7.79
CA PRO A 45 1.09 -8.64 -6.33
C PRO A 45 2.42 -8.02 -5.87
N ASN A 46 3.37 -7.82 -6.78
CA ASN A 46 4.72 -7.35 -6.47
C ASN A 46 4.88 -5.82 -6.61
N VAL A 47 3.78 -5.07 -6.71
CA VAL A 47 3.80 -3.61 -6.82
C VAL A 47 3.44 -2.98 -5.46
N ALA A 48 4.43 -2.47 -4.74
CA ALA A 48 4.28 -1.91 -3.38
C ALA A 48 3.21 -0.79 -3.30
N VAL A 49 3.09 0.02 -4.35
CA VAL A 49 2.13 1.13 -4.43
C VAL A 49 0.69 0.66 -4.25
N TYR A 50 0.32 -0.51 -4.77
CA TYR A 50 -1.07 -0.99 -4.69
C TYR A 50 -1.44 -1.33 -3.24
N TRP A 51 -0.52 -1.96 -2.52
CA TRP A 51 -0.65 -2.26 -1.09
C TRP A 51 -0.76 -0.98 -0.26
N THR A 52 0.14 0.01 -0.44
CA THR A 52 0.05 1.27 0.33
C THR A 52 -1.24 2.06 0.03
N ASN A 53 -1.76 2.00 -1.19
CA ASN A 53 -3.00 2.68 -1.55
C ASN A 53 -4.23 1.98 -0.96
N ARG A 54 -4.23 0.64 -0.90
CA ARG A 54 -5.27 -0.11 -0.19
C ARG A 54 -5.21 0.13 1.32
N ALA A 55 -4.01 0.16 1.90
CA ALA A 55 -3.79 0.52 3.30
C ALA A 55 -4.37 1.91 3.64
N LEU A 56 -4.26 2.89 2.73
CA LEU A 56 -4.84 4.22 2.97
C LEU A 56 -6.36 4.17 3.09
N CYS A 57 -7.01 3.30 2.31
CA CYS A 57 -8.45 3.09 2.39
C CYS A 57 -8.85 2.43 3.70
N HIS A 58 -8.09 1.42 4.15
CA HIS A 58 -8.30 0.78 5.46
C HIS A 58 -8.10 1.78 6.60
N ARG A 59 -7.10 2.66 6.51
CA ARG A 59 -6.87 3.73 7.47
C ARG A 59 -8.07 4.68 7.56
N LYS A 60 -8.64 5.07 6.42
CA LYS A 60 -9.87 5.91 6.39
C LYS A 60 -11.09 5.24 7.00
N ARG A 61 -11.07 3.91 7.14
CA ARG A 61 -12.10 3.10 7.81
C ARG A 61 -11.73 2.72 9.24
N ASN A 62 -10.61 3.21 9.78
CA ASN A 62 -10.04 2.83 11.09
C ASN A 62 -9.74 1.33 11.25
N ASP A 63 -9.52 0.61 10.14
CA ASP A 63 -9.17 -0.81 10.15
C ASP A 63 -7.65 -0.99 10.23
N TRP A 64 -7.09 -0.66 11.40
CA TRP A 64 -5.63 -0.61 11.61
C TRP A 64 -4.93 -1.96 11.46
N ALA A 65 -5.63 -3.07 11.71
CA ALA A 65 -5.10 -4.41 11.48
C ALA A 65 -4.78 -4.63 9.99
N LYS A 66 -5.68 -4.24 9.09
CA LYS A 66 -5.43 -4.34 7.65
C LYS A 66 -4.43 -3.31 7.14
N VAL A 67 -4.37 -2.13 7.76
CA VAL A 67 -3.31 -1.14 7.45
C VAL A 67 -1.94 -1.76 7.70
N GLU A 68 -1.74 -2.38 8.86
CA GLU A 68 -0.47 -3.03 9.19
C GLU A 68 -0.14 -4.14 8.18
N GLU A 69 -1.08 -5.04 7.89
CA GLU A 69 -0.87 -6.15 6.95
C GLU A 69 -0.42 -5.64 5.57
N ASP A 70 -1.15 -4.68 5.00
CA ASP A 70 -0.83 -4.12 3.70
C ASP A 70 0.50 -3.35 3.71
N CYS A 71 0.77 -2.59 4.78
CA CYS A 71 2.02 -1.83 4.90
C CYS A 71 3.23 -2.74 5.10
N ARG A 72 3.12 -3.83 5.88
CA ARG A 72 4.18 -4.85 5.99
C ARG A 72 4.47 -5.47 4.63
N ARG A 73 3.44 -5.74 3.83
CA ARG A 73 3.66 -6.25 2.47
C ARG A 73 4.31 -5.21 1.56
N ALA A 74 3.91 -3.95 1.66
CA ALA A 74 4.50 -2.86 0.88
C ALA A 74 5.99 -2.68 1.19
N VAL A 75 6.39 -2.63 2.46
CA VAL A 75 7.81 -2.44 2.84
C VAL A 75 8.67 -3.66 2.50
N GLN A 76 8.09 -4.87 2.46
CA GLN A 76 8.80 -6.05 1.96
C GLN A 76 9.09 -5.97 0.45
N LEU A 77 8.23 -5.29 -0.32
CA LEU A 77 8.38 -5.13 -1.76
C LEU A 77 9.26 -3.93 -2.12
N ASP A 78 9.20 -2.88 -1.32
CA ASP A 78 9.95 -1.64 -1.49
C ASP A 78 10.44 -1.17 -0.12
N LEU A 79 11.70 -1.52 0.18
CA LEU A 79 12.36 -1.23 1.45
C LEU A 79 12.64 0.27 1.65
N ASP A 80 12.60 1.05 0.58
CA ASP A 80 12.84 2.50 0.61
C ASP A 80 11.52 3.29 0.58
N SER A 81 10.39 2.58 0.72
CA SER A 81 9.07 3.20 0.69
C SER A 81 8.81 4.02 1.96
N VAL A 82 9.15 5.31 1.92
CA VAL A 82 8.85 6.28 2.98
C VAL A 82 7.39 6.21 3.43
N LYS A 83 6.46 6.13 2.46
CA LYS A 83 5.01 6.01 2.74
C LYS A 83 4.66 4.68 3.41
N GLY A 84 5.27 3.57 2.97
CA GLY A 84 5.08 2.25 3.57
C GLY A 84 5.51 2.22 5.02
N HIS A 85 6.74 2.67 5.31
CA HIS A 85 7.28 2.74 6.67
C HIS A 85 6.49 3.69 7.57
N TYR A 86 6.10 4.85 7.07
CA TYR A 86 5.31 5.82 7.83
C TYR A 86 3.95 5.24 8.25
N MET A 87 3.23 4.64 7.29
CA MET A 87 1.92 4.06 7.58
C MET A 87 2.00 2.82 8.46
N LEU A 88 3.06 2.00 8.32
CA LEU A 88 3.32 0.88 9.21
C LEU A 88 3.56 1.37 10.64
N GLY A 89 4.42 2.37 10.81
CA GLY A 89 4.69 2.99 12.11
C GLY A 89 3.42 3.49 12.79
N LEU A 90 2.57 4.22 12.05
CA LEU A 90 1.27 4.67 12.57
C LEU A 90 0.35 3.51 12.98
N ALA A 91 0.25 2.47 12.16
CA ALA A 91 -0.60 1.31 12.46
C ALA A 91 -0.15 0.57 13.72
N LEU A 92 1.17 0.43 13.92
CA LEU A 92 1.76 -0.18 15.10
C LEU A 92 1.50 0.64 16.36
N LEU A 93 1.63 1.97 16.29
CA LEU A 93 1.29 2.86 17.41
C LEU A 93 -0.17 2.73 17.83
N GLU A 94 -1.10 2.69 16.87
CA GLU A 94 -2.54 2.50 17.14
C GLU A 94 -2.83 1.13 17.76
N ARG A 95 -2.05 0.12 17.39
CA ARG A 95 -2.10 -1.22 17.98
C ARG A 95 -1.35 -1.36 19.31
N LYS A 96 -0.77 -0.28 19.83
CA LYS A 96 0.04 -0.23 21.06
C LYS A 96 1.37 -0.99 20.99
N GLU A 97 1.82 -1.30 19.78
CA GLU A 97 3.16 -1.86 19.49
C GLU A 97 4.17 -0.71 19.38
N TYR A 98 4.35 0.03 20.48
CA TYR A 98 5.04 1.32 20.46
C TYR A 98 6.52 1.23 20.05
N THR A 99 7.21 0.17 20.47
CA THR A 99 8.64 -0.03 20.19
C THR A 99 8.90 -0.22 18.70
N GLU A 100 8.13 -1.09 18.05
CA GLU A 100 8.23 -1.33 16.61
C GLU A 100 7.74 -0.10 15.82
N GLY A 101 6.64 0.53 16.26
CA GLY A 101 6.09 1.72 15.62
C GLY A 101 7.07 2.91 15.59
N ILE A 102 7.73 3.22 16.71
CA ILE A 102 8.74 4.28 16.78
C ILE A 102 9.91 3.96 15.86
N LYS A 103 10.41 2.72 15.87
CA LYS A 103 11.52 2.29 15.02
C LYS A 103 11.23 2.49 13.53
N GLU A 104 10.01 2.18 13.09
CA GLU A 104 9.62 2.42 11.69
C GLU A 104 9.53 3.91 11.34
N LEU A 105 9.07 4.76 12.27
CA LEU A 105 9.04 6.22 12.08
C LEU A 105 10.44 6.85 12.11
N GLU A 106 11.38 6.32 12.90
CA GLU A 106 12.78 6.76 12.89
C GLU A 106 13.43 6.51 11.53
N LYS A 107 13.19 5.34 10.92
CA LYS A 107 13.66 5.05 9.55
C LYS A 107 13.13 6.07 8.55
N VAL A 108 11.86 6.47 8.65
CA VAL A 108 11.27 7.52 7.79
C VAL A 108 12.04 8.83 7.93
N GLY A 109 12.39 9.23 9.15
CA GLY A 109 13.22 10.42 9.40
C GLY A 109 14.58 10.35 8.73
N LEU A 110 15.25 9.20 8.84
CA LEU A 110 16.55 8.95 8.19
C LEU A 110 16.45 8.96 6.66
N MET A 111 15.38 8.40 6.08
CA MET A 111 15.16 8.39 4.63
C MET A 111 14.90 9.80 4.07
N LEU A 112 14.26 10.68 4.84
CA LEU A 112 13.94 12.05 4.42
C LEU A 112 15.10 13.04 4.57
N MET A 113 16.13 12.70 5.33
CA MET A 113 17.32 13.52 5.53
C MET A 113 18.58 12.79 5.02
N PRO A 114 18.80 12.73 3.70
CA PRO A 114 20.06 12.21 3.17
C PRO A 114 21.19 13.17 3.56
N PHE A 115 22.19 12.64 4.27
CA PHE A 115 23.42 13.36 4.63
C PHE A 115 24.31 13.61 3.41
#